data_AF-A0A534MA70-F1
#
_entry.id   AF-A0A534MA70-F1
#
_cell.length_a   1.000
_cell.length_b   1.000
_cell.length_c   1.000
_cell.angle_alpha   90.00
_cell.angle_beta   90.00
_cell.angle_gamma   90.00
#
_symmetry.space_group_name_H-M   'P 1'
#
loop_
_entity.id
_entity.type
_entity.pdbx_description
1 polymer ?
#
loop_
_entity_poly.entity_id
_entity_poly.type
_entity_poly.pdbx_seq_one_letter_code
_entity_poly.pdbx_strand_id
1 'polypeptide(L)'
;SHIATMTVHQDRDSSFSSHSISFGGNLVRNYVHTLFRAPGGSLILNGLYMTSGTQQADNYTRIDHVAPACTSVELYRGILGGKSRGVFNGNIYVRKDAQKTVARQTNKNLLLSKEAFVDSTPGLEILADDVKCNHSSTIGQLDENAVFYLRSRGIDEEAARNILTYAFAADVVNQVKVAPVRIKLDQLIVSRPPRGAGLGETL
;
A
#
# COMPACT_ATOMS: atom_id res chain seq x y z
N SER A 1 18.97 8.08 2.52
CA SER A 1 17.75 7.71 3.26
C SER A 1 16.69 8.76 3.01
N HIS A 2 15.42 8.42 3.17
CA HIS A 2 14.28 9.35 3.10
C HIS A 2 13.41 9.16 4.34
N ILE A 3 13.08 10.25 5.02
CA ILE A 3 12.14 10.24 6.15
C ILE A 3 11.24 11.46 5.99
N ALA A 4 9.93 11.24 5.98
CA ALA A 4 8.96 12.30 5.81
C ALA A 4 7.75 12.11 6.70
N THR A 5 7.17 13.22 7.12
CA THR A 5 5.91 13.28 7.86
C THR A 5 4.97 14.25 7.15
N MET A 6 3.75 13.79 6.90
CA MET A 6 2.66 14.62 6.39
C MET A 6 1.53 14.65 7.41
N THR A 7 1.12 15.86 7.79
CA THR A 7 -0.02 16.08 8.69
C THR A 7 -1.11 16.81 7.93
N VAL A 8 -2.34 16.30 8.01
CA VAL A 8 -3.50 16.84 7.28
C VAL A 8 -4.65 17.03 8.25
N HIS A 9 -5.14 18.26 8.34
CA HIS A 9 -6.35 18.58 9.09
C HIS A 9 -7.47 18.90 8.09
N GLN A 10 -8.56 18.15 8.21
CA GLN A 10 -9.70 18.21 7.29
C GLN A 10 -10.89 18.86 7.98
N ASP A 11 -11.29 20.02 7.49
CA ASP A 11 -12.50 20.72 7.92
C ASP A 11 -13.74 20.17 7.18
N ARG A 12 -14.89 20.81 7.40
CA ARG A 12 -16.20 20.37 6.91
C ARG A 12 -16.19 20.11 5.41
N ASP A 13 -16.73 18.97 5.01
CA ASP A 13 -16.91 18.57 3.60
C ASP A 13 -15.62 18.58 2.76
N SER A 14 -14.45 18.55 3.41
CA SER A 14 -13.17 18.58 2.71
C SER A 14 -12.83 17.21 2.11
N SER A 15 -12.12 17.22 0.98
CA SER A 15 -11.62 16.01 0.32
C SER A 15 -10.11 16.05 0.20
N PHE A 16 -9.44 14.99 0.61
CA PHE A 16 -8.00 14.83 0.50
C PHE A 16 -7.64 13.46 -0.09
N SER A 17 -6.67 13.46 -1.00
CA SER A 17 -6.14 12.25 -1.62
C SER A 17 -4.62 12.30 -1.67
N SER A 18 -3.98 11.26 -1.13
CA SER A 18 -2.54 11.07 -1.17
C SER A 18 -2.19 9.76 -1.87
N HIS A 19 -1.11 9.79 -2.65
CA HIS A 19 -0.52 8.63 -3.31
C HIS A 19 0.99 8.63 -3.02
N SER A 20 1.45 7.75 -2.13
CA SER A 20 2.86 7.58 -1.78
C SER A 20 3.47 6.41 -2.54
N ILE A 21 4.34 6.68 -3.50
CA ILE A 21 4.96 5.64 -4.35
C ILE A 21 6.48 5.65 -4.15
N SER A 22 7.02 4.54 -3.63
CA SER A 22 8.45 4.37 -3.30
C SER A 22 9.10 3.27 -4.15
N PHE A 23 10.09 3.63 -4.97
CA PHE A 23 10.79 2.74 -5.91
C PHE A 23 12.23 2.36 -5.47
N GLY A 24 12.56 2.52 -4.19
CA GLY A 24 13.86 2.15 -3.63
C GLY A 24 14.36 3.12 -2.55
N GLY A 25 15.68 3.09 -2.32
CA GLY A 25 16.36 3.79 -1.21
C GLY A 25 16.71 2.82 -0.09
N ASN A 26 17.89 2.98 0.54
CA ASN A 26 18.33 2.05 1.59
C ASN A 26 17.35 2.01 2.78
N LEU A 27 16.83 3.18 3.14
CA LEU A 27 15.76 3.36 4.13
C LEU A 27 14.85 4.47 3.65
N VAL A 28 13.57 4.16 3.52
CA VAL A 28 12.47 5.09 3.26
C VAL A 28 11.46 4.94 4.39
N ARG A 29 11.06 6.03 5.02
CA ARG A 29 10.04 6.01 6.06
C ARG A 29 9.06 7.16 5.89
N ASN A 30 7.79 6.82 5.73
CA ASN A 30 6.72 7.78 5.55
C ASN A 30 5.76 7.72 6.73
N TYR A 31 5.45 8.88 7.30
CA TYR A 31 4.39 9.07 8.27
C TYR A 31 3.28 9.90 7.64
N VAL A 32 2.04 9.45 7.75
CA VAL A 32 0.85 10.20 7.35
C VAL A 32 -0.11 10.26 8.52
N HIS A 33 -0.39 11.47 9.00
CA HIS A 33 -1.33 11.74 10.07
C HIS A 33 -2.48 12.59 9.54
N THR A 34 -3.69 12.08 9.62
CA THR A 34 -4.89 12.78 9.14
C THR A 34 -5.91 12.92 10.26
N LEU A 35 -6.53 14.08 10.36
CA LEU A 35 -7.55 14.39 11.35
C LEU A 35 -8.79 14.98 10.66
N PHE A 36 -9.94 14.34 10.83
CA PHE A 36 -11.23 14.94 10.48
C PHE A 36 -11.72 15.81 11.64
N ARG A 37 -11.60 17.14 11.49
CA ARG A 37 -12.00 18.14 12.50
C ARG A 37 -13.48 18.49 12.42
N ALA A 38 -14.10 18.29 11.27
CA ALA A 38 -15.50 18.59 11.04
C ALA A 38 -16.18 17.54 10.13
N PRO A 39 -17.52 17.48 10.14
CA PRO A 39 -18.26 16.42 9.47
C PRO A 39 -18.11 16.41 7.96
N GLY A 40 -18.42 15.26 7.35
CA GLY A 40 -18.59 15.12 5.90
C GLY A 40 -17.29 14.96 5.10
N GLY A 41 -16.14 14.86 5.77
CA GLY A 41 -14.85 14.75 5.11
C GLY A 41 -14.63 13.42 4.37
N SER A 42 -13.83 13.46 3.31
CA SER A 42 -13.39 12.27 2.56
C SER A 42 -11.86 12.19 2.48
N LEU A 43 -11.33 10.98 2.66
CA LEU A 43 -9.90 10.69 2.65
C LEU A 43 -9.59 9.47 1.78
N ILE A 44 -8.58 9.61 0.93
CA ILE A 44 -7.95 8.51 0.21
C ILE A 44 -6.45 8.51 0.52
N LEU A 45 -5.95 7.42 1.10
CA LEU A 45 -4.51 7.15 1.27
C LEU A 45 -4.11 5.93 0.45
N ASN A 46 -3.36 6.15 -0.62
CA ASN A 46 -2.82 5.09 -1.47
C ASN A 46 -1.31 5.00 -1.30
N GLY A 47 -0.79 3.77 -1.24
CA GLY A 47 0.64 3.54 -1.10
C GLY A 47 1.14 2.36 -1.92
N LEU A 48 2.29 2.52 -2.58
CA LEU A 48 3.03 1.44 -3.20
C LEU A 48 4.50 1.56 -2.77
N TYR A 49 5.05 0.49 -2.21
CA TYR A 49 6.49 0.40 -1.93
C TYR A 49 7.07 -0.84 -2.57
N MET A 50 8.11 -0.62 -3.35
CA MET A 50 8.84 -1.63 -4.11
C MET A 50 10.28 -1.66 -3.62
N THR A 51 10.68 -2.76 -2.98
CA THR A 51 12.02 -2.91 -2.37
C THR A 51 12.74 -4.14 -2.88
N SER A 52 14.05 -4.05 -3.02
CA SER A 52 14.91 -5.18 -3.39
C SER A 52 16.25 -5.12 -2.65
N GLY A 53 17.08 -6.16 -2.80
CA GLY A 53 18.38 -6.25 -2.12
C GLY A 53 18.21 -6.17 -0.61
N THR A 54 18.78 -5.15 0.03
CA THR A 54 18.71 -4.90 1.48
C THR A 54 17.92 -3.62 1.82
N GLN A 55 17.14 -3.10 0.88
CA GLN A 55 16.34 -1.89 1.07
C GLN A 55 15.25 -2.09 2.13
N GLN A 56 14.86 -0.98 2.77
CA GLN A 56 13.75 -0.93 3.70
C GLN A 56 12.78 0.20 3.37
N ALA A 57 11.48 -0.10 3.35
CA ALA A 57 10.42 0.88 3.18
C ALA A 57 9.34 0.74 4.26
N ASP A 58 9.15 1.79 5.04
CA ASP A 58 8.21 1.84 6.15
C ASP A 58 7.12 2.86 5.87
N ASN A 59 5.87 2.47 6.12
CA ASN A 59 4.70 3.34 5.99
C ASN A 59 3.89 3.27 7.27
N TYR A 60 3.80 4.41 7.94
CA TYR A 60 3.03 4.61 9.16
C TYR A 60 1.88 5.54 8.86
N THR A 61 0.66 5.10 9.12
CA THR A 61 -0.53 5.92 8.92
C THR A 61 -1.36 6.01 10.20
N ARG A 62 -1.93 7.18 10.41
CA ARG A 62 -2.88 7.46 11.49
C ARG A 62 -4.04 8.27 10.93
N ILE A 63 -5.23 7.71 11.02
CA ILE A 63 -6.47 8.38 10.63
C ILE A 63 -7.33 8.57 11.86
N ASP A 64 -7.54 9.83 12.26
CA ASP A 64 -8.33 10.19 13.45
C ASP A 64 -9.68 10.77 13.02
N HIS A 65 -10.73 9.98 13.16
CA HIS A 65 -12.12 10.38 12.94
C HIS A 65 -12.67 10.98 14.24
N VAL A 66 -12.59 12.30 14.38
CA VAL A 66 -13.15 13.04 15.53
C VAL A 66 -14.58 13.52 15.25
N ALA A 67 -14.91 13.78 13.98
CA ALA A 67 -16.22 14.28 13.55
C ALA A 67 -17.07 13.21 12.84
N PRO A 68 -18.40 13.30 12.90
CA PRO A 68 -19.29 12.31 12.30
C PRO A 68 -19.31 12.37 10.76
N ALA A 69 -19.88 11.32 10.16
CA ALA A 69 -20.16 11.22 8.73
C ALA A 69 -18.92 11.42 7.82
N CYS A 70 -17.74 11.01 8.30
CA CYS A 70 -16.51 11.04 7.51
C CYS A 70 -16.23 9.67 6.87
N THR A 71 -15.58 9.68 5.71
CA THR A 71 -15.21 8.46 4.98
C THR A 71 -13.70 8.41 4.73
N SER A 72 -13.06 7.28 5.04
CA SER A 72 -11.64 7.05 4.72
C SER A 72 -11.42 5.73 4.00
N VAL A 73 -10.65 5.76 2.92
CA VAL A 73 -10.18 4.58 2.20
C VAL A 73 -8.65 4.58 2.18
N GLU A 74 -8.06 3.51 2.67
CA GLU A 74 -6.63 3.27 2.67
C GLU A 74 -6.29 1.98 1.92
N LEU A 75 -5.40 2.10 0.92
CA LEU A 75 -4.92 0.99 0.11
C LEU A 75 -3.39 1.07 -0.01
N TYR A 76 -2.69 0.17 0.68
CA TYR A 76 -1.24 0.04 0.59
C TYR A 76 -0.83 -1.30 -0.01
N ARG A 77 0.14 -1.28 -0.91
CA ARG A 77 0.75 -2.47 -1.49
C ARG A 77 2.26 -2.48 -1.32
N GLY A 78 2.78 -3.61 -0.84
CA GLY A 78 4.21 -3.89 -0.75
C GLY A 78 4.63 -4.93 -1.77
N ILE A 79 5.74 -4.71 -2.48
CA ILE A 79 6.38 -5.71 -3.35
C ILE A 79 7.85 -5.79 -2.95
N LEU A 80 8.27 -6.94 -2.42
CA LEU A 80 9.55 -7.09 -1.75
C LEU A 80 10.35 -8.25 -2.34
N GLY A 81 11.55 -7.96 -2.83
CA GLY A 81 12.51 -8.96 -3.33
C GLY A 81 13.83 -8.98 -2.56
N GLY A 82 14.70 -9.94 -2.85
CA GLY A 82 15.98 -10.12 -2.16
C GLY A 82 15.83 -10.36 -0.65
N LYS A 83 16.61 -9.62 0.15
CA LYS A 83 16.56 -9.60 1.63
C LYS A 83 15.88 -8.33 2.16
N SER A 84 15.04 -7.70 1.33
CA SER A 84 14.47 -6.40 1.63
C SER A 84 13.38 -6.49 2.70
N ARG A 85 13.11 -5.35 3.33
CA ARG A 85 12.16 -5.25 4.44
C ARG A 85 11.09 -4.20 4.17
N GLY A 86 9.88 -4.49 4.62
CA GLY A 86 8.77 -3.54 4.60
C GLY A 86 8.10 -3.44 5.96
N VAL A 87 7.58 -2.26 6.28
CA VAL A 87 6.68 -2.06 7.41
C VAL A 87 5.44 -1.34 6.91
N PHE A 88 4.28 -1.86 7.26
CA PHE A 88 3.02 -1.14 7.21
C PHE A 88 2.40 -1.13 8.61
N ASN A 89 2.21 0.05 9.18
CA ASN A 89 1.53 0.22 10.46
C ASN A 89 0.48 1.31 10.31
N GLY A 90 -0.77 0.90 10.10
CA GLY A 90 -1.88 1.81 9.86
C GLY A 90 -2.89 1.72 10.98
N ASN A 91 -3.16 2.84 11.65
CA ASN A 91 -4.11 2.91 12.76
C ASN A 91 -5.26 3.86 12.43
N ILE A 92 -6.47 3.35 12.54
CA ILE A 92 -7.70 4.14 12.43
C ILE A 92 -8.33 4.26 13.81
N TYR A 93 -8.53 5.50 14.24
CA TYR A 93 -9.21 5.85 15.49
C TYR A 93 -10.57 6.45 15.16
N VAL A 94 -11.63 5.89 15.71
CA VAL A 94 -12.99 6.40 15.57
C VAL A 94 -13.48 6.84 16.95
N ARG A 95 -13.53 8.16 17.16
CA ARG A 95 -13.92 8.74 18.45
C ARG A 95 -15.41 8.54 18.70
N LYS A 96 -15.81 8.64 19.97
CA LYS A 96 -17.18 8.41 20.43
C LYS A 96 -18.25 9.19 19.65
N ASP A 97 -17.95 10.44 19.28
CA ASP A 97 -18.91 11.31 18.57
C ASP A 97 -18.82 11.18 17.04
N ALA A 98 -17.89 10.38 16.51
CA ALA A 98 -17.68 10.17 15.08
C ALA A 98 -18.65 9.12 14.49
N GLN A 99 -19.94 9.30 14.78
CA GLN A 99 -21.01 8.44 14.27
C GLN A 99 -21.08 8.51 12.75
N LYS A 100 -21.59 7.46 12.12
CA LYS A 100 -21.69 7.30 10.66
C LYS A 100 -20.33 7.31 9.95
N THR A 101 -19.25 6.99 10.66
CA THR A 101 -17.93 6.81 10.05
C THR A 101 -17.94 5.59 9.12
N VAL A 102 -17.36 5.76 7.94
CA VAL A 102 -17.07 4.65 7.02
C VAL A 102 -15.57 4.57 6.78
N ALA A 103 -14.93 3.52 7.25
CA ALA A 103 -13.49 3.35 7.14
C ALA A 103 -13.12 1.99 6.52
N ARG A 104 -12.23 2.00 5.53
CA ARG A 104 -11.66 0.79 4.93
C ARG A 104 -10.15 0.89 4.87
N GLN A 105 -9.46 -0.12 5.39
CA GLN A 105 -8.01 -0.23 5.34
C GLN A 105 -7.61 -1.55 4.70
N THR A 106 -6.83 -1.50 3.63
CA THR A 106 -6.34 -2.68 2.91
C THR A 106 -4.84 -2.59 2.75
N ASN A 107 -4.14 -3.57 3.30
CA ASN A 107 -2.71 -3.75 3.03
C ASN A 107 -2.47 -5.13 2.40
N LYS A 108 -1.80 -5.15 1.25
CA LYS A 108 -1.44 -6.40 0.58
C LYS A 108 0.05 -6.41 0.28
N ASN A 109 0.73 -7.49 0.62
CA ASN A 109 2.16 -7.63 0.43
C ASN A 109 2.48 -8.85 -0.42
N LEU A 110 3.31 -8.64 -1.43
CA LEU A 110 3.85 -9.65 -2.31
C LEU A 110 5.34 -9.84 -2.02
N LEU A 111 5.70 -11.02 -1.50
CA LEU A 111 7.09 -11.42 -1.31
C LEU A 111 7.56 -12.19 -2.54
N LEU A 112 8.64 -11.72 -3.16
CA LEU A 112 9.23 -12.31 -4.37
C LEU A 112 10.45 -13.20 -4.06
N SER A 113 10.86 -13.28 -2.80
CA SER A 113 11.97 -14.10 -2.31
C SER A 113 11.65 -14.64 -0.92
N LYS A 114 12.37 -15.69 -0.50
CA LYS A 114 12.19 -16.31 0.82
C LYS A 114 12.74 -15.44 1.95
N GLU A 115 13.72 -14.61 1.65
CA GLU A 115 14.41 -13.75 2.61
C GLU A 115 13.77 -12.36 2.74
N ALA A 116 12.82 -12.00 1.86
CA ALA A 116 12.06 -10.78 2.00
C ALA A 116 11.14 -10.87 3.22
N PHE A 117 11.03 -9.77 3.95
CA PHE A 117 10.25 -9.73 5.19
C PHE A 117 9.35 -8.51 5.21
N VAL A 118 8.11 -8.67 5.67
CA VAL A 118 7.20 -7.56 5.89
C VAL A 118 6.51 -7.68 7.24
N ASP A 119 6.54 -6.61 8.01
CA ASP A 119 5.69 -6.42 9.18
C ASP A 119 4.47 -5.61 8.75
N SER A 120 3.27 -6.17 8.94
CA SER A 120 2.02 -5.48 8.64
C SER A 120 1.10 -5.55 9.84
N THR A 121 0.94 -4.40 10.49
CA THR A 121 0.18 -4.24 11.73
C THR A 121 -0.95 -3.22 11.51
N PRO A 122 -2.12 -3.64 11.01
CA PRO A 122 -3.30 -2.79 10.95
C PRO A 122 -4.00 -2.71 12.32
N GLY A 123 -4.28 -1.50 12.79
CA GLY A 123 -4.97 -1.22 14.05
C GLY A 123 -6.31 -0.51 13.85
N LEU A 124 -7.30 -0.90 14.65
CA LEU A 124 -8.60 -0.23 14.73
C LEU A 124 -8.96 -0.01 16.20
N GLU A 125 -9.25 1.25 16.55
CA GLU A 125 -9.85 1.62 17.83
C GLU A 125 -11.16 2.33 17.55
N ILE A 126 -12.28 1.70 17.95
CA ILE A 126 -13.63 2.19 17.64
C ILE A 126 -14.38 2.41 18.94
N LEU A 127 -14.75 3.68 19.19
CA LEU A 127 -15.50 4.11 20.36
C LEU A 127 -16.92 4.59 20.01
N ALA A 128 -17.32 4.50 18.74
CA ALA A 128 -18.63 4.87 18.22
C ALA A 128 -19.42 3.63 17.76
N ASP A 129 -20.75 3.67 17.94
CA ASP A 129 -21.61 2.51 17.73
C ASP A 129 -22.13 2.41 16.28
N ASP A 130 -22.57 3.52 15.68
CA ASP A 130 -23.13 3.55 14.32
C ASP A 130 -22.04 3.76 13.28
N VAL A 131 -21.21 2.74 13.01
CA VAL A 131 -20.07 2.84 12.08
C VAL A 131 -19.90 1.62 11.18
N LYS A 132 -19.21 1.80 10.06
CA LYS A 132 -18.80 0.72 9.16
C LYS A 132 -17.30 0.76 8.95
N CYS A 133 -16.58 -0.04 9.71
CA CYS A 133 -15.13 -0.10 9.68
C CYS A 133 -14.66 -1.51 9.33
N ASN A 134 -13.69 -1.62 8.42
CA ASN A 134 -12.97 -2.88 8.22
C ASN A 134 -11.49 -2.63 7.94
N HIS A 135 -10.67 -3.61 8.31
CA HIS A 135 -9.29 -3.70 7.88
C HIS A 135 -9.02 -5.07 7.25
N SER A 136 -8.01 -5.13 6.39
CA SER A 136 -7.47 -6.38 5.88
C SER A 136 -5.96 -6.24 5.69
N SER A 137 -5.23 -7.27 6.07
CA SER A 137 -3.81 -7.40 5.77
C SER A 137 -3.52 -8.80 5.25
N THR A 138 -2.88 -8.88 4.09
CA THR A 138 -2.48 -10.16 3.48
C THR A 138 -1.01 -10.13 3.10
N ILE A 139 -0.32 -11.24 3.32
CA ILE A 139 1.05 -11.46 2.87
C ILE A 139 1.03 -12.75 2.05
N GLY A 140 1.60 -12.71 0.84
CA GLY A 140 1.63 -13.86 -0.05
C GLY A 140 2.76 -13.80 -1.06
N GLN A 141 2.86 -14.87 -1.84
CA GLN A 141 3.79 -14.98 -2.97
C GLN A 141 2.98 -15.00 -4.27
N LEU A 142 3.68 -14.98 -5.41
CA LEU A 142 3.02 -15.18 -6.69
C LEU A 142 2.35 -16.55 -6.73
N ASP A 143 1.14 -16.61 -7.28
CA ASP A 143 0.45 -17.88 -7.51
C ASP A 143 1.15 -18.64 -8.64
N GLU A 144 1.81 -19.73 -8.29
CA GLU A 144 2.54 -20.56 -9.26
C GLU A 144 1.60 -21.19 -10.30
N ASN A 145 0.30 -21.36 -10.01
CA ASN A 145 -0.67 -21.78 -11.02
C ASN A 145 -0.92 -20.67 -12.05
N ALA A 146 -0.97 -19.41 -11.62
CA ALA A 146 -1.09 -18.27 -12.53
C ALA A 146 0.17 -18.09 -13.38
N VAL A 147 1.35 -18.29 -12.78
CA VAL A 147 2.63 -18.31 -13.52
C VAL A 147 2.62 -19.43 -14.55
N PHE A 148 2.29 -20.66 -14.15
CA PHE A 148 2.19 -21.81 -15.04
C PHE A 148 1.18 -21.58 -16.17
N TYR A 149 0.02 -21.00 -15.86
CA TYR A 149 -1.01 -20.68 -16.85
C TYR A 149 -0.48 -19.73 -17.92
N LEU A 150 0.18 -18.63 -17.55
CA LEU A 150 0.80 -17.70 -18.50
C LEU A 150 1.87 -18.38 -19.34
N ARG A 151 2.70 -19.22 -18.72
CA ARG A 151 3.73 -20.00 -19.42
C ARG A 151 3.15 -20.98 -20.44
N SER A 152 2.03 -21.62 -20.13
CA SER A 152 1.33 -22.51 -21.06
C SER A 152 0.83 -21.79 -22.32
N ARG A 153 0.77 -20.45 -22.29
CA ARG A 153 0.43 -19.59 -23.44
C ARG A 153 1.64 -19.02 -24.17
N GLY A 154 2.83 -19.55 -23.91
CA GLY A 154 4.07 -19.18 -24.59
C GLY A 154 4.77 -17.95 -24.02
N ILE A 155 4.34 -17.46 -22.86
CA ILE A 155 5.00 -16.35 -22.16
C ILE A 155 6.18 -16.94 -21.36
N ASP A 156 7.36 -16.36 -21.48
CA ASP A 156 8.51 -16.80 -20.68
C ASP A 156 8.25 -16.60 -19.18
N GLU A 157 8.96 -17.35 -18.34
CA GLU A 157 8.69 -17.33 -16.89
C GLU A 157 8.93 -15.95 -16.27
N GLU A 158 9.98 -15.25 -16.69
CA GLU A 158 10.32 -13.92 -16.17
C GLU A 158 9.22 -12.92 -16.54
N ALA A 159 8.79 -12.89 -17.80
CA ALA A 159 7.68 -12.06 -18.24
C ALA A 159 6.37 -12.42 -17.52
N ALA A 160 6.07 -13.69 -17.31
CA ALA A 160 4.87 -14.11 -16.59
C ALA A 160 4.85 -13.56 -15.16
N ARG A 161 5.96 -13.71 -14.42
CA ARG A 161 6.11 -13.16 -13.07
C ARG A 161 6.05 -11.63 -13.08
N ASN A 162 6.64 -10.97 -14.07
CA ASN A 162 6.59 -9.51 -14.22
C ASN A 162 5.17 -9.01 -14.49
N ILE A 163 4.38 -9.70 -15.33
CA ILE A 163 2.98 -9.38 -15.60
C ILE A 163 2.16 -9.44 -14.31
N LEU A 164 2.29 -10.51 -13.54
CA LEU A 164 1.55 -10.68 -12.28
C LEU A 164 1.98 -9.63 -11.23
N THR A 165 3.29 -9.35 -11.15
CA THR A 165 3.84 -8.31 -10.27
C THR A 165 3.32 -6.93 -10.65
N TYR A 166 3.29 -6.61 -11.95
CA TYR A 166 2.72 -5.36 -12.47
C TYR A 166 1.22 -5.27 -12.15
N ALA A 167 0.45 -6.32 -12.40
CA ALA A 167 -0.98 -6.36 -12.11
C ALA A 167 -1.26 -6.11 -10.61
N PHE A 168 -0.39 -6.63 -9.73
CA PHE A 168 -0.44 -6.35 -8.30
C PHE A 168 -0.21 -4.87 -7.99
N ALA A 169 0.79 -4.23 -8.59
CA ALA A 169 1.10 -2.81 -8.40
C ALA A 169 0.03 -1.87 -9.01
N ALA A 170 -0.51 -2.25 -10.18
CA ALA A 170 -1.43 -1.45 -10.97
C ALA A 170 -2.72 -1.10 -10.21
N ASP A 171 -3.15 -1.93 -9.25
CA ASP A 171 -4.30 -1.65 -8.40
C ASP A 171 -4.19 -0.31 -7.65
N VAL A 172 -2.98 0.07 -7.22
CA VAL A 172 -2.70 1.37 -6.56
C VAL A 172 -2.53 2.48 -7.59
N VAL A 173 -1.79 2.20 -8.66
CA VAL A 173 -1.46 3.19 -9.71
C VAL A 173 -2.71 3.66 -10.44
N ASN A 174 -3.66 2.76 -10.67
CA ASN A 174 -4.95 3.06 -11.29
C ASN A 174 -5.81 4.03 -10.47
N GLN A 175 -5.55 4.18 -9.16
CA GLN A 175 -6.23 5.18 -8.34
C GLN A 175 -5.76 6.61 -8.62
N VAL A 176 -4.58 6.79 -9.24
CA VAL A 176 -4.05 8.12 -9.59
C VAL A 176 -4.87 8.71 -10.73
N LYS A 177 -5.58 9.80 -10.42
CA LYS A 177 -6.50 10.47 -11.37
C LYS A 177 -5.77 11.25 -12.48
N VAL A 178 -4.52 11.64 -12.24
CA VAL A 178 -3.74 12.46 -13.17
C VAL A 178 -3.07 11.55 -14.19
N ALA A 179 -3.63 11.46 -15.39
CA ALA A 179 -3.20 10.51 -16.42
C ALA A 179 -1.70 10.58 -16.77
N PRO A 180 -1.06 11.75 -16.96
CA PRO A 180 0.38 11.82 -17.20
C PRO A 180 1.23 11.23 -16.06
N VAL A 181 0.81 11.44 -14.81
CA VAL A 181 1.49 10.87 -13.64
C VAL A 181 1.33 9.36 -13.64
N ARG A 182 0.12 8.86 -13.88
CA ARG A 182 -0.16 7.42 -13.96
C ARG A 182 0.70 6.73 -15.02
N ILE A 183 0.73 7.26 -16.24
CA ILE A 183 1.57 6.73 -17.33
C ILE A 183 3.05 6.70 -16.92
N LYS A 184 3.53 7.74 -16.24
CA LYS A 184 4.91 7.78 -15.76
C LYS A 184 5.18 6.72 -14.68
N LEU A 185 4.23 6.49 -13.78
CA LEU A 185 4.33 5.45 -12.75
C LEU A 185 4.34 4.05 -13.35
N ASP A 186 3.50 3.77 -14.36
CA ASP A 186 3.49 2.49 -15.07
C ASP A 186 4.86 2.20 -15.71
N GLN A 187 5.45 3.19 -16.39
CA GLN A 187 6.81 3.09 -16.93
C GLN A 187 7.85 2.81 -15.85
N LEU A 188 7.75 3.48 -14.69
CA LEU A 188 8.68 3.30 -13.59
C LEU A 188 8.61 1.89 -13.00
N ILE A 189 7.40 1.35 -12.80
CA ILE A 189 7.17 -0.01 -12.30
C ILE A 189 7.81 -1.04 -13.24
N VAL A 190 7.56 -0.92 -14.54
CA VAL A 190 8.10 -1.84 -15.55
C VAL A 190 9.63 -1.72 -15.66
N SER A 191 10.18 -0.52 -15.51
CA SER A 191 11.64 -0.30 -15.59
C SER A 191 12.40 -0.73 -14.33
N ARG A 192 11.70 -0.95 -13.20
CA ARG A 192 12.29 -1.27 -11.89
C ARG A 192 11.57 -2.42 -11.18
N PRO A 193 11.42 -3.59 -11.82
CA PRO A 193 10.80 -4.74 -11.16
C PRO A 193 11.70 -5.18 -10.00
N PRO A 194 11.16 -5.35 -8.78
CA PRO A 194 11.92 -5.93 -7.69
C PRO A 194 12.25 -7.37 -8.08
N ARG A 195 13.52 -7.73 -8.08
CA ARG A 195 13.92 -9.07 -8.47
C ARG A 195 13.65 -10.04 -7.32
N GLY A 196 12.99 -11.15 -7.62
CA GLY A 196 13.04 -12.33 -6.78
C GLY A 196 14.45 -12.91 -6.80
N ALA A 197 14.82 -13.69 -5.78
CA ALA A 197 16.02 -14.52 -5.89
C ALA A 197 15.79 -15.48 -7.08
N GLY A 198 16.60 -15.37 -8.13
CA GLY A 198 16.57 -16.34 -9.21
C GLY A 198 16.86 -17.73 -8.63
N LEU A 199 16.19 -18.76 -9.12
CA LEU A 199 16.48 -20.17 -8.84
C LEU A 199 17.87 -20.62 -9.38
N GLY A 200 18.83 -19.70 -9.49
CA GLY A 200 20.16 -19.92 -10.06
C GLY A 200 21.33 -19.66 -9.10
N GLU A 201 21.08 -19.42 -7.81
CA GLU A 201 22.16 -19.30 -6.79
C GLU A 201 22.33 -20.56 -5.92
N THR A 202 21.66 -21.67 -6.26
CA THR A 202 21.80 -22.95 -5.54
C THR A 202 21.96 -24.17 -6.45
N LEU A 203 22.66 -24.02 -7.58
CA LEU A 203 23.26 -25.13 -8.31
C LEU A 203 24.76 -24.89 -8.51
#